data_AF-A0A661KBT7-F1
#
_entry.id   AF-A0A661KBT7-F1
#
_cell.length_a   1.000
_cell.length_b   1.000
_cell.length_c   1.000
_cell.angle_alpha   90.00
_cell.angle_beta   90.00
_cell.angle_gamma   90.00
#
_symmetry.space_group_name_H-M   'P 1'
#
loop_
_entity.id
_entity.type
_entity.pdbx_description
1 polymer ?
#
loop_
_entity_poly.entity_id
_entity_poly.type
_entity_poly.pdbx_seq_one_letter_code
_entity_poly.pdbx_strand_id
1 'polypeptide(L)'
;MRVRIDYGSKGLIVEVPDRNLAGILGPKRMKEIRDPLGRVAEALEEPIASQPLREIVSGKGSACIVVSDITRPVPNKVLLPPILSSLEDEMGVDD
;
A
#
# COMPACT_ATOMS: atom_id res chain seq x y z
N MET A 1 1.73 -34.54 -1.94
CA MET A 1 2.22 -33.17 -1.70
C MET A 1 1.57 -32.52 -0.47
N ARG A 2 2.33 -31.79 0.35
CA ARG A 2 1.81 -30.96 1.46
C ARG A 2 1.66 -29.50 1.02
N VAL A 3 0.48 -28.92 1.18
CA VAL A 3 0.16 -27.53 0.77
C VAL A 3 -0.36 -26.76 1.98
N ARG A 4 0.10 -25.51 2.15
CA ARG A 4 -0.43 -24.59 3.17
C ARG A 4 -1.49 -23.69 2.56
N ILE A 5 -2.64 -23.61 3.21
CA ILE A 5 -3.78 -22.76 2.83
C ILE A 5 -4.03 -21.74 3.93
N ASP A 6 -4.39 -20.52 3.54
CA ASP A 6 -4.79 -19.47 4.47
C ASP A 6 -6.12 -19.83 5.13
N TYR A 7 -6.07 -20.16 6.43
CA TYR A 7 -7.23 -20.54 7.23
C TYR A 7 -6.99 -20.16 8.70
N GLY A 8 -7.84 -19.29 9.25
CA GLY A 8 -7.64 -18.71 10.58
C GLY A 8 -6.31 -17.96 10.70
N SER A 9 -5.77 -17.86 11.92
CA SER A 9 -4.50 -17.17 12.18
C SER A 9 -3.25 -18.03 11.96
N LYS A 10 -3.40 -19.35 11.89
CA LYS A 10 -2.27 -20.30 11.85
C LYS A 10 -2.07 -20.96 10.48
N GLY A 11 -3.05 -20.86 9.59
CA GLY A 11 -3.08 -21.62 8.33
C GLY A 11 -3.44 -23.09 8.54
N LEU A 12 -3.78 -23.76 7.46
CA LEU A 12 -4.08 -25.19 7.42
C LEU A 12 -3.10 -25.89 6.48
N ILE A 13 -2.53 -27.01 6.94
CA ILE A 13 -1.73 -27.88 6.08
C ILE A 13 -2.64 -29.00 5.58
N VAL A 14 -2.71 -29.18 4.26
CA VAL A 14 -3.44 -30.27 3.62
C VAL A 14 -2.49 -31.19 2.87
N GLU A 15 -2.80 -32.48 2.83
CA GLU A 15 -2.06 -33.47 2.05
C GLU A 15 -2.88 -33.87 0.82
N VAL A 16 -2.33 -33.64 -0.36
CA VAL A 16 -2.96 -33.99 -1.64
C VAL A 16 -2.11 -35.09 -2.28
N PRO A 17 -2.65 -36.28 -2.58
CA PRO A 17 -1.90 -37.31 -3.30
C PRO A 17 -1.46 -36.80 -4.68
N ASP A 18 -0.23 -37.11 -5.09
CA ASP A 18 0.36 -36.50 -6.30
C ASP A 18 -0.43 -36.83 -7.57
N ARG A 19 -1.02 -38.03 -7.65
CA ARG A 19 -1.93 -38.43 -8.75
C ARG A 19 -3.17 -37.54 -8.91
N ASN A 20 -3.55 -36.82 -7.84
CA ASN A 20 -4.72 -35.96 -7.79
C ASN A 20 -4.35 -34.46 -7.91
N LEU A 21 -3.06 -34.13 -7.98
CA LEU A 21 -2.61 -32.74 -8.02
C LEU A 21 -2.33 -32.29 -9.46
N ALA A 22 -3.18 -31.41 -9.99
CA ALA A 22 -2.97 -30.81 -11.31
C ALA A 22 -1.94 -29.66 -11.29
N GLY A 23 -1.86 -28.91 -10.19
CA GLY A 23 -0.92 -27.80 -10.03
C GLY A 23 -1.24 -26.92 -8.82
N ILE A 24 -0.30 -26.03 -8.46
CA ILE A 24 -0.48 -25.02 -7.41
C ILE A 24 -0.34 -23.65 -8.08
N LEU A 25 -1.41 -22.86 -8.04
CA LEU A 25 -1.44 -21.50 -8.55
C LEU A 25 -1.33 -20.52 -7.38
N GLY A 26 -0.44 -19.54 -7.50
CA GLY A 26 -0.24 -18.52 -6.48
C GLY A 26 0.11 -17.17 -7.10
N PRO A 27 0.02 -16.09 -6.30
CA PRO A 27 0.39 -14.77 -6.77
C PRO A 27 1.85 -14.74 -7.20
N LYS A 28 2.15 -13.92 -8.20
CA LYS A 28 3.53 -13.65 -8.61
C LYS A 28 4.24 -12.97 -7.45
N ARG A 29 5.42 -13.48 -7.08
CA ARG A 29 6.27 -12.81 -6.08
C ARG A 29 6.70 -11.46 -6.63
N MET A 30 6.41 -10.40 -5.88
CA MET A 30 6.91 -9.06 -6.17
C MET A 30 8.23 -8.84 -5.45
N LYS A 31 9.08 -7.98 -6.02
CA LYS A 31 10.30 -7.55 -5.33
C LYS A 31 9.90 -6.65 -4.16
N GLU A 32 10.59 -6.82 -3.05
CA GLU A 32 10.40 -5.98 -1.88
C GLU A 32 10.89 -4.56 -2.16
N ILE A 33 10.17 -3.58 -1.60
CA ILE A 33 10.56 -2.17 -1.62
C ILE A 33 11.44 -1.91 -0.40
N ARG A 34 12.69 -1.48 -0.63
CA ARG A 34 13.66 -1.23 0.45
C ARG A 34 13.33 -0.01 1.30
N ASP A 35 12.83 1.05 0.68
CA ASP A 35 12.40 2.28 1.35
C ASP A 35 10.95 2.62 0.96
N PRO A 36 9.96 2.03 1.64
CA PRO A 36 8.56 2.28 1.33
C PRO A 36 8.14 3.74 1.49
N LEU A 37 8.69 4.47 2.47
CA LEU A 37 8.37 5.87 2.72
C LEU A 37 8.89 6.76 1.59
N GLY A 38 10.18 6.63 1.26
CA GLY A 38 10.78 7.38 0.15
C GLY A 38 10.13 7.06 -1.19
N ARG A 39 9.72 5.79 -1.41
CA ARG A 39 8.98 5.42 -2.62
C ARG A 39 7.62 6.08 -2.76
N VAL A 40 6.92 6.33 -1.65
CA VAL A 40 5.64 7.06 -1.69
C VAL A 40 5.90 8.54 -1.93
N ALA A 41 6.88 9.14 -1.26
CA ALA A 41 7.26 10.54 -1.49
C ALA A 41 7.61 10.80 -2.95
N GLU A 42 8.43 9.94 -3.57
CA GLU A 42 8.76 10.02 -5.00
C GLU A 42 7.52 9.89 -5.89
N ALA A 43 6.58 9.02 -5.54
CA ALA A 43 5.35 8.85 -6.32
C ALA A 43 4.40 10.07 -6.25
N LEU A 44 4.47 10.86 -5.17
CA LEU A 44 3.72 12.12 -5.04
C LEU A 44 4.34 13.25 -5.86
N GLU A 45 5.65 13.15 -6.09
CA GLU A 45 6.46 14.10 -6.88
C GLU A 45 6.44 13.80 -8.38
N GLU A 46 6.36 12.53 -8.75
CA GLU A 46 6.29 12.05 -10.14
C GLU A 46 4.96 11.33 -10.41
N PRO A 47 3.82 12.05 -10.39
CA PRO A 47 2.52 11.43 -10.55
C PRO A 47 2.26 11.01 -12.00
N ILE A 48 1.35 10.05 -12.16
CA ILE A 48 0.92 9.58 -13.47
C ILE A 48 -0.19 10.51 -13.98
N ALA A 49 0.11 11.26 -15.06
CA ALA A 49 -0.85 12.06 -15.79
C ALA A 49 -1.60 13.13 -14.96
N SER A 50 -0.95 13.68 -13.92
CA SER A 50 -1.43 14.84 -13.15
C SER A 50 -0.28 15.76 -12.77
N GLN A 51 -0.59 16.88 -12.11
CA GLN A 51 0.41 17.70 -11.42
C GLN A 51 0.82 17.02 -10.11
N PRO A 52 2.06 17.26 -9.62
CA PRO A 52 2.51 16.83 -8.29
C PRO A 52 1.57 17.29 -7.18
N LEU A 53 1.49 16.52 -6.08
CA LEU A 53 0.57 16.85 -4.99
C LEU A 53 0.81 18.26 -4.45
N ARG A 54 2.08 18.65 -4.27
CA ARG A 54 2.48 19.98 -3.80
C ARG A 54 1.87 21.12 -4.62
N GLU A 55 1.80 20.96 -5.94
CA GLU A 55 1.27 21.98 -6.85
C GLU A 55 -0.26 22.06 -6.77
N ILE A 56 -0.92 20.92 -6.54
CA ILE A 56 -2.37 20.85 -6.39
C ILE A 56 -2.84 21.55 -5.11
N VAL A 57 -2.07 21.42 -4.03
CA VAL A 57 -2.47 21.85 -2.67
C VAL A 57 -1.96 23.23 -2.31
N SER A 58 -1.01 23.77 -3.07
CA SER A 58 -0.47 25.13 -2.86
C SER A 58 -1.59 26.18 -2.80
N GLY A 59 -1.62 26.94 -1.72
CA GLY A 59 -2.62 27.99 -1.48
C GLY A 59 -4.03 27.49 -1.16
N LYS A 60 -4.24 26.19 -0.93
CA LYS A 60 -5.52 25.65 -0.42
C LYS A 60 -5.57 25.81 1.10
N GLY A 61 -6.76 26.13 1.62
CA GLY A 61 -6.99 26.27 3.07
C GLY A 61 -7.51 25.01 3.77
N SER A 62 -7.90 23.97 3.01
CA SER A 62 -8.35 22.69 3.59
C SER A 62 -8.22 21.55 2.59
N ALA A 63 -8.08 20.33 3.11
CA ALA A 63 -7.98 19.09 2.33
C ALA A 63 -8.76 17.96 3.04
N CYS A 64 -9.23 16.99 2.26
CA CYS A 64 -9.86 15.77 2.77
C CYS A 64 -9.15 14.55 2.20
N ILE A 65 -8.65 13.67 3.07
CA ILE A 65 -8.00 12.42 2.68
C ILE A 65 -9.00 11.28 2.86
N VAL A 66 -9.38 10.63 1.76
CA VAL A 66 -10.20 9.42 1.80
C VAL A 66 -9.31 8.21 2.03
N VAL A 67 -9.51 7.50 3.14
CA VAL A 67 -8.74 6.30 3.49
C VAL A 67 -9.61 5.04 3.46
N SER A 68 -8.97 3.89 3.21
CA SER A 68 -9.64 2.59 3.35
C SER A 68 -9.91 2.26 4.81
N ASP A 69 -10.99 1.53 5.07
CA ASP A 69 -11.35 1.06 6.41
C ASP A 69 -10.44 -0.08 6.90
N ILE A 70 -10.69 -0.55 8.13
CA ILE A 70 -9.90 -1.60 8.79
C ILE A 70 -9.98 -2.97 8.09
N THR A 71 -10.95 -3.18 7.21
CA THR A 71 -11.11 -4.46 6.50
C THR A 71 -10.12 -4.59 5.34
N ARG A 72 -9.40 -3.52 4.99
CA ARG A 72 -8.38 -3.53 3.95
C ARG A 72 -6.97 -3.54 4.56
N PRO A 73 -6.04 -4.37 4.04
CA PRO A 73 -4.67 -4.42 4.50
C PRO A 73 -3.83 -3.28 3.88
N VAL A 74 -4.32 -2.05 3.90
CA VAL A 74 -3.61 -0.88 3.35
C VAL A 74 -2.54 -0.44 4.34
N PRO A 75 -1.27 -0.23 3.91
CA PRO A 75 -0.19 0.20 4.79
C PRO A 75 -0.28 1.70 5.09
N ASN A 76 -1.33 2.15 5.79
CA ASN A 76 -1.58 3.58 6.08
C ASN A 76 -0.41 4.24 6.83
N LYS A 77 0.31 3.49 7.68
CA LYS A 77 1.52 3.98 8.37
C LYS A 77 2.68 4.35 7.43
N VAL A 78 2.64 3.86 6.19
CA VAL A 78 3.61 4.17 5.14
C VAL A 78 3.07 5.24 4.20
N LEU A 79 1.78 5.17 3.86
CA LEU A 79 1.17 6.08 2.89
C LEU A 79 0.91 7.48 3.47
N LEU A 80 0.39 7.58 4.69
CA LEU A 80 -0.09 8.85 5.24
C LEU A 80 1.04 9.85 5.59
N PRO A 81 2.17 9.46 6.21
CA PRO A 81 3.19 10.43 6.59
C PRO A 81 3.69 11.32 5.43
N PRO A 82 4.10 10.78 4.26
CA PRO A 82 4.54 11.64 3.15
C PRO A 82 3.39 12.46 2.54
N ILE A 83 2.15 11.98 2.56
CA ILE A 83 0.99 12.76 2.11
C ILE A 83 0.76 13.96 3.04
N LEU A 84 0.77 13.73 4.36
CA LEU A 84 0.56 14.77 5.35
C LEU A 84 1.67 15.83 5.32
N SER A 85 2.93 15.41 5.23
CA SER A 85 4.07 16.32 5.05
C SER A 85 3.85 17.25 3.85
N SER A 86 3.47 16.72 2.68
CA SER A 86 3.19 17.57 1.51
C SER A 86 2.02 18.54 1.70
N LEU A 87 1.03 18.21 2.53
CA LEU A 87 -0.08 19.12 2.84
C LEU A 87 0.36 20.20 3.83
N GLU A 88 1.03 19.82 4.91
CA GLU A 88 1.53 20.73 5.96
C GLU A 88 2.50 21.76 5.38
N ASP A 89 3.48 21.30 4.60
CA ASP A 89 4.54 22.12 3.98
C ASP A 89 3.97 23.18 3.03
N GLU A 90 2.92 22.84 2.27
CA GLU A 90 2.40 23.68 1.17
C GLU A 90 1.14 24.49 1.53
N MET A 91 0.38 24.03 2.52
CA MET A 91 -0.84 24.70 2.98
C MET A 91 -0.59 25.58 4.22
N GLY A 92 0.58 25.50 4.84
CA GLY A 92 0.94 26.31 6.02
C GLY A 92 0.08 25.96 7.23
N VAL A 93 -0.21 24.67 7.42
CA VAL A 93 -0.94 24.18 8.58
C VAL A 93 0.06 24.02 9.72
N ASP A 94 0.05 24.95 10.68
CA ASP A 94 0.79 24.82 11.94
C ASP A 94 0.13 23.76 12.86
N ASP A 95 0.96 23.05 13.63
CA ASP A 95 0.58 22.04 14.66
C ASP A 95 -0.40 22.57 15.72
#